data_AF-A0AAQ3Q160-F1
#
_entry.id   AF-A0AAQ3Q160-F1
#
_cell.length_a   1.000
_cell.length_b   1.000
_cell.length_c   1.000
_cell.angle_alpha   90.00
_cell.angle_beta   90.00
_cell.angle_gamma   90.00
#
_symmetry.space_group_name_H-M   'P 1'
#
loop_
_entity.id
_entity.type
_entity.pdbx_description
1 polymer ?
#
loop_
_entity_poly.entity_id
_entity_poly.type
_entity_poly.pdbx_seq_one_letter_code
_entity_poly.pdbx_strand_id
1 'polypeptide(L)'
;MLKHRNDMACPGKGFYTYDAFISAAKSFPTFGTTGDMTTQKREIAAFLAQTSHETTGGWPTAPDGPYSWGYCFLREKDNPPDYCTPDQQWSCIPGQKYYGRGPIQLTQLWFWMTAQLPKPSCHDVITGRWTPSPADKSAGRLPGYGVITNIINGGIECGKGQNAAVADRIGFYKRYCDILGVKPYGDNLDCNSQKPFGQ
;
A
#
# COMPACT_ATOMS: atom_id res chain seq x y z
N MET A 1 0.94 -15.95 1.85
CA MET A 1 0.68 -14.68 1.13
C MET A 1 1.67 -14.47 -0.01
N LEU A 2 2.94 -14.18 0.31
CA LEU A 2 3.99 -13.84 -0.66
C LEU A 2 4.72 -15.08 -1.22
N LYS A 3 3.99 -15.95 -1.93
CA LYS A 3 4.47 -17.30 -2.32
C LYS A 3 5.61 -17.23 -3.33
N HIS A 4 5.49 -16.39 -4.36
CA HIS A 4 6.42 -16.36 -5.51
C HIS A 4 7.48 -15.27 -5.44
N ARG A 5 7.60 -14.52 -4.34
CA ARG A 5 8.61 -13.43 -4.20
C ARG A 5 10.06 -13.87 -4.40
N ASN A 6 10.34 -15.16 -4.22
CA ASN A 6 11.67 -15.77 -4.37
C ASN A 6 11.80 -16.63 -5.65
N ASP A 7 10.83 -16.53 -6.55
CA ASP A 7 10.92 -17.14 -7.87
C ASP A 7 12.12 -16.58 -8.65
N MET A 8 12.72 -17.38 -9.54
CA MET A 8 13.86 -16.94 -10.35
C MET A 8 13.51 -15.76 -11.26
N ALA A 9 12.24 -15.61 -11.64
CA ALA A 9 11.75 -14.50 -12.45
C ALA A 9 11.63 -13.17 -11.66
N CYS A 10 11.74 -13.20 -10.33
CA CYS A 10 11.58 -12.01 -9.50
C CYS A 10 12.93 -11.34 -9.21
N PRO A 11 13.16 -10.09 -9.66
CA PRO A 11 14.42 -9.38 -9.37
C PRO A 11 14.67 -9.12 -7.88
N GLY A 12 13.62 -9.12 -7.05
CA GLY A 12 13.70 -9.00 -5.60
C GLY A 12 14.00 -10.31 -4.86
N LYS A 13 14.24 -11.42 -5.58
CA LYS A 13 14.46 -12.74 -4.98
C LYS A 13 15.50 -12.69 -3.86
N GLY A 14 15.13 -13.21 -2.69
CA GLY A 14 15.99 -13.30 -1.50
C GLY A 14 16.06 -12.02 -0.66
N PHE A 15 15.57 -10.88 -1.15
CA PHE A 15 15.64 -9.60 -0.43
C PHE A 15 14.59 -9.50 0.69
N TYR A 16 13.33 -9.87 0.40
CA TYR A 16 12.22 -9.73 1.34
C TYR A 16 12.10 -10.94 2.28
N THR A 17 12.73 -10.83 3.45
CA THR A 17 12.68 -11.87 4.50
C THR A 17 11.60 -11.57 5.54
N TYR A 18 11.10 -12.62 6.19
CA TYR A 18 10.16 -12.47 7.31
C TYR A 18 10.81 -11.75 8.48
N ASP A 19 12.06 -12.10 8.81
CA ASP A 19 12.80 -11.48 9.92
C ASP A 19 13.01 -9.98 9.71
N ALA A 20 13.29 -9.55 8.47
CA ALA A 20 13.39 -8.13 8.15
C ALA A 20 12.05 -7.40 8.36
N PHE A 21 10.94 -8.02 7.93
CA PHE A 21 9.60 -7.47 8.17
C PHE A 21 9.29 -7.35 9.67
N ILE A 22 9.53 -8.40 10.45
CA ILE A 22 9.29 -8.39 11.90
C ILE A 22 10.20 -7.38 12.61
N SER A 23 11.48 -7.31 12.22
CA SER A 23 12.42 -6.33 12.77
C SER A 23 11.94 -4.90 12.50
N ALA A 24 11.51 -4.60 11.27
CA ALA A 24 10.97 -3.30 10.94
C ALA A 24 9.65 -2.99 11.67
N ALA A 25 8.75 -3.98 11.79
CA ALA A 25 7.48 -3.82 12.51
C ALA A 25 7.68 -3.48 13.99
N LYS A 26 8.73 -3.99 14.64
CA LYS A 26 9.06 -3.65 16.04
C LYS A 26 9.37 -2.16 16.25
N SER A 27 9.80 -1.44 15.22
CA SER A 27 9.99 0.02 15.28
C SER A 27 8.68 0.81 15.28
N PHE A 28 7.55 0.16 14.98
CA PHE A 28 6.22 0.75 14.94
C PHE A 28 5.26 -0.08 15.80
N PRO A 29 5.34 0.02 17.14
CA PRO A 29 4.72 -0.93 18.06
C PRO A 29 3.20 -1.00 17.99
N THR A 30 2.53 -0.01 17.40
CA THR A 30 1.07 0.02 17.20
C THR A 30 0.62 -0.64 15.88
N PHE A 31 1.54 -0.90 14.95
CA PHE A 31 1.25 -1.57 13.69
C PHE A 31 0.90 -3.05 13.93
N GLY A 32 -0.29 -3.47 13.49
CA GLY A 32 -0.75 -4.85 13.64
C GLY A 32 -1.07 -5.24 15.08
N THR A 33 -1.12 -4.29 16.01
CA THR A 33 -1.40 -4.49 17.45
C THR A 33 -2.51 -3.57 17.98
N THR A 34 -3.10 -2.75 17.10
CA THR A 34 -4.19 -1.83 17.45
C THR A 34 -5.56 -2.46 17.18
N GLY A 35 -6.48 -2.32 18.14
CA GLY A 35 -7.84 -2.85 18.04
C GLY A 35 -7.93 -4.35 18.34
N ASP A 36 -9.07 -4.95 17.97
CA ASP A 36 -9.30 -6.39 18.13
C ASP A 36 -8.50 -7.24 17.12
N MET A 37 -8.48 -8.55 17.32
CA MET A 37 -7.76 -9.49 16.44
C MET A 37 -8.17 -9.37 14.97
N THR A 38 -9.44 -9.08 14.72
CA THR A 38 -9.96 -8.85 13.35
C THR A 38 -9.33 -7.61 12.72
N THR A 39 -9.25 -6.51 13.47
CA THR A 39 -8.65 -5.24 13.06
C THR A 39 -7.15 -5.38 12.84
N GLN A 40 -6.44 -6.05 13.75
CA GLN A 40 -5.01 -6.35 13.62
C GLN A 40 -4.71 -7.14 12.35
N LYS A 41 -5.46 -8.22 12.09
CA LYS A 41 -5.34 -9.01 10.87
C LYS A 41 -5.71 -8.20 9.63
N ARG A 42 -6.75 -7.36 9.71
CA ARG A 42 -7.17 -6.49 8.60
C ARG A 42 -6.09 -5.49 8.24
N GLU A 43 -5.44 -4.88 9.23
CA GLU A 43 -4.30 -3.99 9.01
C GLU A 43 -3.15 -4.69 8.30
N ILE A 44 -2.76 -5.88 8.78
CA ILE A 44 -1.70 -6.68 8.14
C ILE A 44 -2.08 -7.04 6.70
N ALA A 45 -3.33 -7.44 6.46
CA ALA A 45 -3.83 -7.74 5.12
C ALA A 45 -3.78 -6.52 4.20
N ALA A 46 -4.27 -5.37 4.68
CA ALA A 46 -4.33 -4.12 3.91
C ALA A 46 -2.94 -3.59 3.59
N PHE A 47 -2.04 -3.56 4.58
CA PHE A 47 -0.64 -3.19 4.37
C PHE A 47 -0.01 -4.08 3.32
N LEU A 48 0.04 -5.40 3.55
CA LEU A 48 0.69 -6.34 2.63
C LEU A 48 0.08 -6.29 1.24
N ALA A 49 -1.22 -6.03 1.11
CA ALA A 49 -1.89 -5.95 -0.18
C ALA A 49 -1.48 -4.72 -0.98
N GLN A 50 -1.47 -3.54 -0.35
CA GLN A 50 -1.00 -2.32 -0.99
C GLN A 50 0.45 -2.48 -1.44
N THR A 51 1.30 -2.98 -0.55
CA THR A 51 2.72 -3.18 -0.85
C THR A 51 2.96 -4.26 -1.91
N SER A 52 2.09 -5.27 -1.98
CA SER A 52 2.15 -6.30 -3.01
C SER A 52 1.83 -5.76 -4.38
N HIS A 53 0.87 -4.84 -4.49
CA HIS A 53 0.57 -4.14 -5.74
C HIS A 53 1.77 -3.34 -6.24
N GLU A 54 2.38 -2.52 -5.37
CA GLU A 54 3.58 -1.71 -5.72
C GLU A 54 4.76 -2.53 -6.25
N THR A 55 4.79 -3.82 -5.92
CA THR A 55 5.90 -4.72 -6.23
C THR A 55 5.47 -5.95 -7.00
N THR A 56 4.28 -5.92 -7.60
CA THR A 56 3.69 -7.10 -8.22
C THR A 56 4.46 -7.55 -9.45
N GLY A 57 4.69 -8.85 -9.55
CA GLY A 57 5.09 -9.52 -10.78
C GLY A 57 4.00 -10.39 -11.36
N GLY A 58 2.75 -10.23 -10.90
CA GLY A 58 1.63 -11.04 -11.33
C GLY A 58 1.15 -10.70 -12.74
N TRP A 59 0.64 -11.71 -13.43
CA TRP A 59 -0.07 -11.59 -14.72
C TRP A 59 -1.33 -12.47 -14.68
N PRO A 60 -2.28 -12.30 -15.62
CA PRO A 60 -3.60 -12.96 -15.53
C PRO A 60 -3.57 -14.48 -15.38
N THR A 61 -2.59 -15.15 -15.98
CA THR A 61 -2.42 -16.62 -15.96
C THR A 61 -1.25 -17.08 -15.10
N ALA A 62 -0.79 -16.23 -14.16
CA ALA A 62 0.33 -16.57 -13.31
C ALA A 62 0.03 -17.80 -12.44
N PRO A 63 1.02 -18.67 -12.14
CA PRO A 63 0.86 -19.76 -11.20
C PRO A 63 0.26 -19.27 -9.87
N ASP A 64 -0.78 -19.96 -9.37
CA ASP A 64 -1.56 -19.56 -8.18
C ASP A 64 -2.26 -18.18 -8.29
N GLY A 65 -2.47 -17.67 -9.50
CA GLY A 65 -3.13 -16.40 -9.81
C GLY A 65 -2.26 -15.16 -9.60
N PRO A 66 -2.65 -14.00 -10.16
CA PRO A 66 -1.84 -12.77 -10.12
C PRO A 66 -1.53 -12.30 -8.69
N TYR A 67 -2.46 -12.52 -7.76
CA TYR A 67 -2.37 -12.03 -6.38
C TYR A 67 -1.45 -12.87 -5.47
N SER A 68 -0.70 -13.82 -6.04
CA SER A 68 0.32 -14.60 -5.34
C SER A 68 1.76 -14.12 -5.62
N TRP A 69 1.89 -13.08 -6.46
CA TRP A 69 3.14 -12.54 -7.00
C TRP A 69 3.50 -11.14 -6.49
N GLY A 70 2.99 -10.75 -5.33
CA GLY A 70 3.46 -9.56 -4.63
C GLY A 70 4.92 -9.71 -4.18
N TYR A 71 5.61 -8.58 -3.97
CA TYR A 71 7.02 -8.54 -3.54
C TYR A 71 8.01 -9.13 -4.54
N CYS A 72 7.68 -9.10 -5.83
CA CYS A 72 8.55 -9.60 -6.90
C CYS A 72 9.64 -8.58 -7.28
N PHE A 73 9.30 -7.29 -7.26
CA PHE A 73 10.22 -6.19 -7.60
C PHE A 73 10.77 -5.46 -6.37
N LEU A 74 11.99 -4.96 -6.48
CA LEU A 74 12.66 -4.14 -5.47
C LEU A 74 12.75 -2.66 -5.86
N ARG A 75 12.77 -2.37 -7.16
CA ARG A 75 12.98 -1.03 -7.70
C ARG A 75 11.91 -0.75 -8.73
N GLU A 76 11.57 0.52 -8.86
CA GLU A 76 10.74 0.99 -9.96
C GLU A 76 11.32 0.58 -11.32
N LYS A 77 10.43 0.26 -12.27
CA LYS A 77 10.78 -0.22 -13.61
C LYS A 77 11.06 0.95 -14.56
N ASP A 78 11.58 0.62 -15.74
CA ASP A 78 11.59 1.50 -16.92
C ASP A 78 12.37 2.81 -16.80
N ASN A 79 13.54 2.75 -16.14
CA ASN A 79 14.47 3.88 -15.98
C ASN A 79 13.76 5.15 -15.46
N PRO A 80 13.28 5.10 -14.21
CA PRO A 80 12.51 6.18 -13.62
C PRO A 80 13.31 7.50 -13.56
N PRO A 81 12.62 8.65 -13.56
CA PRO A 81 13.28 9.93 -13.30
C PRO A 81 13.90 9.94 -11.90
N ASP A 82 14.73 10.95 -11.63
CA ASP A 82 15.47 10.98 -10.36
C ASP A 82 14.59 11.30 -9.15
N TYR A 83 13.33 11.73 -9.37
CA TYR A 83 12.34 12.08 -8.35
C TYR A 83 12.89 12.98 -7.24
N CYS A 84 13.76 13.92 -7.59
CA CYS A 84 14.24 14.91 -6.64
C CYS A 84 13.47 16.22 -6.75
N THR A 85 12.85 16.64 -5.66
CA THR A 85 12.23 17.96 -5.50
C THR A 85 12.89 18.63 -4.31
N PRO A 86 13.93 19.46 -4.52
CA PRO A 86 14.68 20.03 -3.42
C PRO A 86 13.84 21.05 -2.66
N ASP A 87 13.96 21.06 -1.33
CA ASP A 87 13.43 22.11 -0.47
C ASP A 87 14.45 22.54 0.61
N GLN A 88 14.08 23.43 1.53
CA GLN A 88 14.98 23.91 2.58
C GLN A 88 15.42 22.83 3.58
N GLN A 89 14.66 21.73 3.69
CA GLN A 89 14.89 20.62 4.60
C GLN A 89 15.54 19.41 3.90
N TRP A 90 15.30 19.21 2.60
CA TRP A 90 15.70 18.03 1.84
C TRP A 90 16.38 18.42 0.51
N SER A 91 17.71 18.48 0.54
CA SER A 91 18.53 18.75 -0.65
C SER A 91 18.73 17.51 -1.53
N CYS A 92 18.74 17.70 -2.85
CA CYS A 92 19.16 16.68 -3.81
C CYS A 92 20.67 16.43 -3.72
N ILE A 93 21.07 15.20 -3.44
CA ILE A 93 22.49 14.83 -3.42
C ILE A 93 22.95 14.51 -4.86
N PRO A 94 24.02 15.13 -5.38
CA PRO A 94 24.51 14.86 -6.73
C PRO A 94 24.76 13.36 -6.98
N GLY A 95 24.23 12.85 -8.11
CA GLY A 95 24.35 11.44 -8.49
C GLY A 95 23.39 10.48 -7.77
N GLN A 96 22.58 10.96 -6.81
CA GLN A 96 21.55 10.16 -6.16
C GLN A 96 20.22 10.26 -6.91
N LYS A 97 19.50 9.13 -6.94
CA LYS A 97 18.14 9.03 -7.50
C LYS A 97 17.18 8.57 -6.41
N TYR A 98 16.00 9.16 -6.36
CA TYR A 98 14.96 8.92 -5.36
C TYR A 98 13.74 8.22 -5.95
N TYR A 99 13.88 7.62 -7.14
CA TYR A 99 12.94 6.59 -7.58
C TYR A 99 12.79 5.55 -6.50
N GLY A 100 11.60 5.00 -6.39
CA GLY A 100 11.35 4.28 -5.19
C GLY A 100 11.86 2.85 -5.22
N ARG A 101 12.06 2.39 -4.00
CA ARG A 101 12.67 1.13 -3.64
C ARG A 101 11.87 0.47 -2.53
N GLY A 102 11.90 -0.85 -2.52
CA GLY A 102 11.17 -1.64 -1.53
C GLY A 102 9.66 -1.64 -1.77
N PRO A 103 8.88 -2.07 -0.78
CA PRO A 103 7.47 -2.39 -0.98
C PRO A 103 6.52 -1.16 -1.20
N ILE A 104 6.98 0.09 -1.04
CA ILE A 104 6.34 1.41 -1.25
C ILE A 104 7.45 2.45 -1.33
N GLN A 105 8.40 2.20 -2.21
CA GLN A 105 9.11 3.29 -2.82
C GLN A 105 9.87 4.25 -1.83
N LEU A 106 10.39 3.74 -0.69
CA LEU A 106 11.55 4.19 0.16
C LEU A 106 11.42 3.90 1.67
N THR A 107 10.23 3.95 2.33
CA THR A 107 10.08 3.66 3.79
C THR A 107 8.69 3.14 4.21
N GLN A 108 8.50 1.82 4.15
CA GLN A 108 7.20 1.16 4.20
C GLN A 108 6.26 1.48 5.37
N LEU A 109 6.73 1.15 6.57
CA LEU A 109 5.94 1.25 7.78
C LEU A 109 5.85 2.72 8.20
N TRP A 110 6.90 3.50 7.98
CA TRP A 110 6.85 4.94 8.23
C TRP A 110 5.73 5.60 7.42
N PHE A 111 5.64 5.34 6.11
CA PHE A 111 4.56 5.89 5.28
C PHE A 111 3.17 5.46 5.79
N TRP A 112 3.01 4.16 6.09
CA TRP A 112 1.74 3.61 6.57
C TRP A 112 1.27 4.28 7.88
N MET A 113 2.21 4.54 8.77
CA MET A 113 1.96 5.04 10.13
C MET A 113 1.92 6.57 10.24
N THR A 114 2.39 7.31 9.23
CA THR A 114 2.56 8.77 9.32
C THR A 114 1.49 9.50 8.53
N ALA A 115 0.73 10.36 9.19
CA ALA A 115 -0.20 11.27 8.53
C ALA A 115 0.58 12.36 7.75
N GLN A 116 0.12 12.68 6.54
CA GLN A 116 0.69 13.72 5.70
C GLN A 116 -0.42 14.66 5.27
N LEU A 117 -0.69 15.68 6.08
CA LEU A 117 -1.87 16.54 5.91
C LEU A 117 -1.99 17.06 4.46
N PRO A 118 -3.19 17.00 3.85
CA PRO A 118 -4.49 16.66 4.46
C PRO A 118 -4.79 15.15 4.61
N LYS A 119 -3.87 14.26 4.22
CA LYS A 119 -4.07 12.81 4.28
C LYS A 119 -3.91 12.30 5.73
N PRO A 120 -4.85 11.49 6.27
CA PRO A 120 -4.60 10.75 7.50
C PRO A 120 -3.55 9.65 7.27
N SER A 121 -3.09 9.01 8.34
CA SER A 121 -2.27 7.81 8.20
C SER A 121 -3.12 6.64 7.68
N CYS A 122 -2.51 5.72 6.92
CA CYS A 122 -3.20 4.50 6.49
C CYS A 122 -3.60 3.64 7.72
N HIS A 123 -2.75 3.65 8.74
CA HIS A 123 -2.98 3.06 10.05
C HIS A 123 -4.29 3.53 10.69
N ASP A 124 -4.49 4.84 10.82
CA ASP A 124 -5.70 5.38 11.47
C ASP A 124 -6.96 5.08 10.66
N VAL A 125 -6.87 5.02 9.32
CA VAL A 125 -7.99 4.60 8.48
C VAL A 125 -8.38 3.15 8.77
N ILE A 126 -7.43 2.21 8.68
CA ILE A 126 -7.76 0.78 8.74
C ILE A 126 -8.14 0.32 10.16
N THR A 127 -7.67 1.04 11.17
CA THR A 127 -7.99 0.79 12.59
C THR A 127 -9.23 1.53 13.07
N GLY A 128 -9.88 2.31 12.20
CA GLY A 128 -11.12 3.04 12.52
C GLY A 128 -10.91 4.27 13.42
N ARG A 129 -9.67 4.76 13.54
CA ARG A 129 -9.33 5.96 14.33
C ARG A 129 -9.52 7.25 13.55
N TRP A 130 -9.48 7.19 12.22
CA TRP A 130 -9.73 8.35 11.37
C TRP A 130 -11.23 8.63 11.23
N THR A 131 -11.62 9.86 11.55
CA THR A 131 -12.98 10.36 11.29
C THR A 131 -12.93 11.32 10.09
N PRO A 132 -13.65 11.03 8.98
CA PRO A 132 -13.66 11.90 7.81
C PRO A 132 -14.21 13.30 8.13
N SER A 133 -13.52 14.33 7.65
CA SER A 133 -14.01 15.71 7.72
C SER A 133 -15.24 15.92 6.82
N PRO A 134 -15.98 17.03 6.96
CA PRO A 134 -17.03 17.39 6.00
C PRO A 134 -16.54 17.44 4.55
N ALA A 135 -15.30 17.89 4.33
CA ALA A 135 -14.67 17.93 3.01
C ALA A 135 -14.32 16.53 2.47
N ASP A 136 -14.00 15.58 3.35
CA ASP A 136 -13.79 14.18 2.95
C ASP A 136 -15.10 13.52 2.55
N LYS A 137 -16.16 13.73 3.35
CA LYS A 137 -17.50 13.21 3.04
C LYS A 137 -18.03 13.75 1.72
N SER A 138 -17.90 15.05 1.45
CA SER A 138 -18.33 15.65 0.18
C SER A 138 -17.50 15.17 -1.02
N ALA A 139 -16.24 14.79 -0.78
CA ALA A 139 -15.36 14.19 -1.77
C ALA A 139 -15.53 12.66 -1.93
N GLY A 140 -16.47 12.04 -1.22
CA GLY A 140 -16.69 10.59 -1.23
C GLY A 140 -15.60 9.79 -0.50
N ARG A 141 -14.66 10.43 0.20
CA ARG A 141 -13.60 9.78 0.96
C ARG A 141 -14.16 9.27 2.29
N LEU A 142 -14.59 8.01 2.29
CA LEU A 142 -15.13 7.31 3.47
C LEU A 142 -14.15 6.26 3.99
N PRO A 143 -14.25 5.84 5.27
CA PRO A 143 -13.37 4.83 5.83
C PRO A 143 -13.48 3.51 5.06
N GLY A 144 -12.33 2.93 4.70
CA GLY A 144 -12.25 1.70 3.94
C GLY A 144 -10.93 1.55 3.20
N TYR A 145 -10.76 0.44 2.48
CA TYR A 145 -9.53 0.16 1.76
C TYR A 145 -9.29 1.12 0.59
N GLY A 146 -10.36 1.65 -0.01
CA GLY A 146 -10.28 2.59 -1.13
C GLY A 146 -9.64 3.92 -0.76
N VAL A 147 -9.93 4.47 0.42
CA VAL A 147 -9.27 5.72 0.85
C VAL A 147 -7.79 5.52 1.15
N ILE A 148 -7.36 4.30 1.52
CA ILE A 148 -5.93 3.94 1.63
C ILE A 148 -5.25 4.01 0.26
N THR A 149 -5.89 3.47 -0.79
CA THR A 149 -5.41 3.64 -2.17
C THR A 149 -5.32 5.12 -2.56
N ASN A 150 -6.31 5.93 -2.14
CA ASN A 150 -6.30 7.38 -2.38
C ASN A 150 -5.14 8.10 -1.67
N ILE A 151 -4.81 7.69 -0.44
CA ILE A 151 -3.65 8.21 0.31
C ILE A 151 -2.35 7.91 -0.45
N ILE A 152 -2.19 6.66 -0.93
CA ILE A 152 -0.97 6.17 -1.59
C ILE A 152 -0.78 6.80 -2.96
N ASN A 153 -1.78 6.70 -3.85
CA ASN A 153 -1.62 7.12 -5.25
C ASN A 153 -2.89 7.73 -5.86
N GLY A 154 -3.71 8.40 -5.05
CA GLY A 154 -5.02 8.89 -5.47
C GLY A 154 -5.00 9.86 -6.64
N GLY A 155 -3.98 10.71 -6.76
CA GLY A 155 -3.84 11.65 -7.88
C GLY A 155 -3.76 10.96 -9.25
N ILE A 156 -3.30 9.71 -9.27
CA ILE A 156 -3.21 8.89 -10.48
C ILE A 156 -4.44 7.98 -10.59
N GLU A 157 -4.80 7.29 -9.51
CA GLU A 157 -5.70 6.14 -9.54
C GLU A 157 -7.16 6.40 -9.16
N CYS A 158 -7.47 7.49 -8.43
CA CYS A 158 -8.79 7.71 -7.83
C CYS A 158 -9.59 8.81 -8.54
N GLY A 159 -10.92 8.74 -8.44
CA GLY A 159 -11.83 9.76 -8.98
C GLY A 159 -11.95 9.77 -10.51
N LYS A 160 -11.51 8.70 -11.18
CA LYS A 160 -11.47 8.55 -12.64
C LYS A 160 -12.22 7.32 -13.15
N GLY A 161 -13.10 6.75 -12.31
CA GLY A 161 -13.80 5.50 -12.60
C GLY A 161 -12.93 4.26 -12.33
N GLN A 162 -13.43 3.10 -12.76
CA GLN A 162 -12.77 1.82 -12.57
C GLN A 162 -11.48 1.73 -13.39
N ASN A 163 -10.42 1.21 -12.77
CA ASN A 163 -9.15 0.96 -13.44
C ASN A 163 -8.45 -0.30 -12.88
N ALA A 164 -7.52 -0.84 -13.67
CA ALA A 164 -6.84 -2.09 -13.36
C ALA A 164 -5.95 -1.99 -12.11
N ALA A 165 -5.36 -0.83 -11.82
CA ALA A 165 -4.47 -0.67 -10.67
C ALA A 165 -5.25 -0.78 -9.35
N VAL A 166 -6.36 -0.05 -9.23
CA VAL A 166 -7.26 -0.14 -8.06
C VAL A 166 -7.81 -1.57 -7.91
N ALA A 167 -8.20 -2.21 -9.03
CA ALA A 167 -8.68 -3.59 -9.01
C ALA A 167 -7.60 -4.59 -8.53
N ASP A 168 -6.34 -4.40 -8.92
CA ASP A 168 -5.23 -5.25 -8.49
C ASP A 168 -4.93 -5.09 -6.99
N ARG A 169 -4.91 -3.85 -6.47
CA ARG A 169 -4.81 -3.58 -5.01
C ARG A 169 -5.90 -4.30 -4.22
N ILE A 170 -7.14 -4.26 -4.71
CA ILE A 170 -8.29 -4.92 -4.08
C ILE A 170 -8.16 -6.44 -4.16
N GLY A 171 -7.65 -6.97 -5.28
CA GLY A 171 -7.45 -8.40 -5.48
C GLY A 171 -6.48 -9.01 -4.46
N PHE A 172 -5.34 -8.36 -4.24
CA PHE A 172 -4.41 -8.74 -3.17
C PHE A 172 -5.07 -8.67 -1.79
N TYR A 173 -5.82 -7.59 -1.51
CA TYR A 173 -6.47 -7.39 -0.21
C TYR A 173 -7.46 -8.50 0.11
N LYS A 174 -8.36 -8.82 -0.83
CA LYS A 174 -9.33 -9.91 -0.66
C LYS A 174 -8.65 -11.24 -0.43
N ARG A 175 -7.62 -11.58 -1.24
CA ARG A 175 -6.86 -12.83 -1.06
C ARG A 175 -6.20 -12.91 0.32
N TYR A 176 -5.62 -11.82 0.82
CA TYR A 176 -4.94 -11.82 2.11
C TYR A 176 -5.93 -11.85 3.27
N CYS A 177 -7.07 -11.17 3.16
CA CYS A 177 -8.18 -11.32 4.10
C CYS A 177 -8.69 -12.76 4.15
N ASP A 178 -8.85 -13.43 3.01
CA ASP A 178 -9.26 -14.85 2.96
C ASP A 178 -8.26 -15.76 3.70
N ILE A 179 -6.95 -15.56 3.48
CA ILE A 179 -5.90 -16.33 4.17
C ILE A 179 -5.93 -16.10 5.69
N LEU A 180 -6.24 -14.88 6.14
CA LEU A 180 -6.26 -14.53 7.58
C LEU A 180 -7.60 -14.81 8.27
N GLY A 181 -8.64 -15.17 7.51
CA GLY A 181 -10.00 -15.34 8.01
C GLY A 181 -10.67 -14.02 8.40
N VAL A 182 -10.41 -12.93 7.68
CA VAL A 182 -11.02 -11.61 7.91
C VAL A 182 -12.22 -11.44 6.98
N LYS A 183 -13.44 -11.60 7.51
CA LYS A 183 -14.70 -11.30 6.82
C LYS A 183 -15.67 -10.54 7.74
N PRO A 184 -16.50 -9.63 7.20
CA PRO A 184 -16.48 -9.14 5.82
C PRO A 184 -15.20 -8.35 5.49
N TYR A 185 -14.90 -8.17 4.20
CA TYR A 185 -13.72 -7.41 3.76
C TYR A 185 -13.79 -5.91 4.13
N GLY A 186 -14.98 -5.44 4.52
CA GLY A 186 -15.31 -4.04 4.75
C GLY A 186 -15.94 -3.40 3.51
N ASP A 187 -16.50 -2.22 3.71
CA ASP A 187 -17.07 -1.39 2.65
C ASP A 187 -16.01 -0.44 2.05
N ASN A 188 -16.40 0.32 1.02
CA ASN A 188 -15.55 1.35 0.39
C ASN A 188 -14.18 0.81 -0.04
N LEU A 189 -14.16 -0.34 -0.72
CA LEU A 189 -12.93 -1.01 -1.13
C LEU A 189 -12.20 -0.30 -2.28
N ASP A 190 -12.93 0.44 -3.11
CA ASP A 190 -12.38 1.21 -4.22
C ASP A 190 -12.42 2.72 -3.96
N CYS A 191 -11.72 3.45 -4.82
CA CYS A 191 -11.71 4.91 -4.83
C CYS A 191 -12.17 5.49 -6.18
N ASN A 192 -12.99 4.74 -6.93
CA ASN A 192 -13.34 5.07 -8.33
C ASN A 192 -14.02 6.45 -8.44
N SER A 193 -14.84 6.80 -7.45
CA SER A 193 -15.57 8.07 -7.35
C SER A 193 -15.02 9.03 -6.29
N GLN A 194 -13.95 8.66 -5.58
CA GLN A 194 -13.37 9.52 -4.54
C GLN A 194 -12.52 10.62 -5.16
N LYS A 195 -12.74 11.88 -4.78
CA LYS A 195 -11.83 12.97 -5.18
C LYS A 195 -10.45 12.74 -4.52
N PRO A 196 -9.34 12.85 -5.27
CA PRO A 196 -8.01 12.72 -4.69
C PRO A 196 -7.76 13.69 -3.54
N PHE A 197 -6.98 13.29 -2.54
CA PHE A 197 -6.49 14.25 -1.53
C PHE A 197 -5.58 15.30 -2.17
N GLY A 198 -5.74 16.56 -1.78
CA GLY A 198 -4.90 17.68 -2.27
C GLY A 198 -5.27 18.21 -3.66
N GLN A 199 -6.42 17.80 -4.23
CA GLN A 199 -6.97 18.29 -5.50
C GLN A 199 -8.37 18.85 -5.35
#